data_AF-A0ABD5ELU7-F1
#
_entry.id   AF-A0ABD5ELU7-F1
#
_cell.length_a   1.000
_cell.length_b   1.000
_cell.length_c   1.000
_cell.angle_alpha   90.00
_cell.angle_beta   90.00
_cell.angle_gamma   90.00
#
_symmetry.space_group_name_H-M   'P 1'
#
loop_
_entity.id
_entity.type
_entity.pdbx_description
1 polymer ?
#
loop_
_entity_poly.entity_id
_entity_poly.type
_entity_poly.pdbx_seq_one_letter_code
_entity_poly.pdbx_strand_id
1 'polypeptide(L)' 'MQQPDQIQYARRFVIRAPDQPDLHGVEFPSGRVIFDLPDQGLGGATDITHVGELHAGTVHFADEETS' A
#
# COMPACT_ATOMS: atom_id res chain seq x y z
N MET A 1 28.48 1.65 -20.64
CA MET A 1 28.05 0.75 -19.55
C MET A 1 26.56 0.99 -19.36
N GLN A 2 25.70 0.05 -19.76
CA GLN A 2 24.28 0.10 -19.43
C GLN A 2 24.17 -0.14 -17.92
N GLN A 3 23.51 0.77 -17.19
CA GLN A 3 23.14 0.50 -15.81
C GLN A 3 22.26 -0.76 -15.80
N PRO A 4 22.46 -1.72 -14.87
CA PRO A 4 21.58 -2.87 -14.77
C PRO A 4 20.15 -2.37 -14.58
N ASP A 5 19.19 -3.00 -15.26
CA ASP A 5 17.76 -2.74 -15.10
C ASP A 5 17.45 -2.66 -13.60
N GLN A 6 17.06 -1.46 -13.12
CA GLN A 6 16.69 -1.28 -11.73
C GLN A 6 15.46 -2.14 -11.45
N ILE A 7 15.63 -3.21 -10.67
CA ILE A 7 14.51 -4.02 -10.20
C ILE A 7 13.69 -3.14 -9.26
N GLN A 8 12.46 -2.83 -9.65
CA GLN A 8 11.50 -2.16 -8.78
C GLN A 8 10.74 -3.22 -7.98
N TYR A 9 10.77 -3.11 -6.66
CA TYR A 9 10.07 -4.03 -5.76
C TYR A 9 8.72 -3.45 -5.35
N ALA A 10 7.79 -4.33 -4.98
CA ALA A 10 6.55 -3.91 -4.32
C ALA A 10 6.87 -3.33 -2.94
N ARG A 11 6.14 -2.30 -2.55
CA ARG A 11 6.31 -1.59 -1.27
C ARG A 11 5.13 -1.91 -0.35
N ARG A 12 5.42 -2.13 0.92
CA ARG A 12 4.37 -2.40 1.92
C ARG A 12 3.79 -1.10 2.45
N PHE A 13 2.50 -1.09 2.76
CA PHE A 13 1.83 0.02 3.42
C PHE A 13 0.88 -0.44 4.53
N VAL A 14 0.53 0.50 5.40
CA VAL A 14 -0.57 0.41 6.36
C VAL A 14 -1.42 1.67 6.24
N ILE A 15 -2.74 1.50 6.15
CA ILE A 15 -3.71 2.59 6.23
C ILE A 15 -4.28 2.62 7.64
N ARG A 16 -4.17 3.76 8.30
CA ARG A 16 -4.67 3.96 9.67
C ARG A 16 -5.77 5.03 9.67
N ALA A 17 -6.91 4.69 10.22
CA ALA A 17 -8.01 5.62 10.46
C ALA A 17 -8.44 5.56 11.94
N PRO A 18 -8.90 6.67 12.54
CA PRO A 18 -9.45 6.66 13.88
C PRO A 18 -10.61 5.66 13.97
N ASP A 19 -10.65 4.88 15.05
CA ASP A 19 -11.73 3.94 15.38
C ASP A 19 -11.98 2.83 14.34
N GLN A 20 -11.02 2.58 13.42
CA GLN A 20 -11.06 1.48 12.46
C GLN A 20 -9.83 0.57 12.60
N PRO A 21 -9.93 -0.72 12.25
CA PRO A 21 -8.77 -1.59 12.16
C PRO A 21 -7.75 -1.10 11.14
N ASP A 22 -6.46 -1.31 11.42
CA ASP A 22 -5.37 -1.06 10.47
C ASP A 22 -5.55 -1.92 9.21
N LEU A 23 -5.36 -1.28 8.06
CA LEU A 23 -5.49 -1.91 6.74
C LEU A 23 -4.10 -2.14 6.13
N HIS A 24 -3.69 -3.40 6.03
CA HIS A 24 -2.36 -3.77 5.57
C HIS A 24 -2.36 -4.12 4.08
N GLY A 25 -1.34 -3.68 3.34
CA GLY A 25 -1.25 -4.01 1.92
C GLY A 25 0.13 -3.83 1.29
N VAL A 26 0.14 -4.04 -0.02
CA VAL A 26 1.32 -3.94 -0.90
C VAL A 26 0.96 -3.18 -2.17
N GLU A 27 1.80 -2.21 -2.53
CA GLU A 27 1.78 -1.49 -3.79
C GLU A 27 2.84 -2.05 -4.72
N PHE A 28 2.44 -2.49 -5.91
CA PHE A 28 3.36 -2.95 -6.94
C PHE A 28 3.96 -1.77 -7.72
N PRO A 29 5.12 -1.93 -8.38
CA PRO A 29 5.69 -0.90 -9.26
C PRO A 29 4.75 -0.40 -10.37
N SER A 30 3.71 -1.18 -10.68
CA SER A 30 2.66 -0.78 -11.61
C SER A 30 1.63 0.23 -11.04
N GLY A 31 1.74 0.61 -9.76
CA GLY A 31 0.77 1.41 -9.02
C GLY A 31 -0.44 0.63 -8.48
N ARG A 32 -0.62 -0.63 -8.92
CA ARG A 32 -1.69 -1.50 -8.42
C ARG A 32 -1.43 -1.89 -6.97
N VAL A 33 -2.50 -2.04 -6.21
CA VAL A 33 -2.44 -2.40 -4.79
C VAL A 33 -3.29 -3.63 -4.48
N ILE A 34 -2.81 -4.42 -3.53
CA ILE A 34 -3.57 -5.49 -2.88
C ILE A 34 -3.51 -5.24 -1.38
N PHE A 35 -4.64 -5.37 -0.69
CA PHE A 35 -4.74 -5.13 0.74
C PHE A 35 -5.74 -6.09 1.41
N ASP A 36 -5.61 -6.24 2.72
CA ASP A 36 -6.42 -7.15 3.52
C ASP A 36 -7.61 -6.42 4.17
N LEU A 37 -8.83 -6.87 3.86
CA LEU A 37 -10.08 -6.38 4.44
C LEU A 37 -10.54 -7.36 5.53
N PRO A 38 -10.70 -6.92 6.80
CA PRO A 38 -10.97 -7.80 7.94
C PRO A 38 -12.13 -8.79 7.74
N ASP A 39 -13.20 -8.35 7.07
CA ASP A 39 -14.42 -9.15 6.90
C ASP A 39 -14.58 -9.78 5.50
N GLN A 40 -13.74 -9.39 4.53
CA GLN A 40 -13.92 -9.71 3.11
C GLN A 40 -12.72 -10.42 2.47
N GLY A 41 -11.59 -10.50 3.17
CA GLY A 41 -10.35 -11.04 2.64
C GLY A 41 -9.62 -10.03 1.75
N LEU A 42 -9.07 -10.46 0.61
CA LEU A 42 -8.23 -9.59 -0.19
C LEU A 42 -9.04 -8.62 -1.08
N GLY A 43 -8.78 -7.33 -0.90
CA GLY A 43 -9.17 -6.26 -1.81
C GLY A 43 -8.06 -5.89 -2.79
N GLY A 44 -8.43 -5.27 -3.90
CA GLY A 44 -7.47 -4.75 -4.88
C GLY A 44 -7.93 -3.44 -5.50
N ALA A 45 -6.98 -2.55 -5.79
CA ALA A 45 -7.25 -1.29 -6.47
C ALA A 45 -6.12 -0.94 -7.44
N THR A 46 -6.37 0.04 -8.31
CA THR A 46 -5.39 0.51 -9.30
C THR A 46 -4.48 1.62 -8.78
N ASP A 47 -4.79 2.19 -7.61
CA ASP A 47 -4.08 3.31 -6.99
C ASP A 47 -4.30 3.30 -5.47
N ILE A 48 -3.23 3.49 -4.69
CA ILE A 48 -3.25 3.57 -3.23
C ILE A 48 -4.02 4.80 -2.71
N THR A 49 -3.99 5.91 -3.45
CA THR A 49 -4.66 7.16 -3.07
C THR A 49 -6.16 6.95 -2.92
N HIS A 50 -6.74 6.21 -3.87
CA HIS A 50 -8.15 5.86 -3.85
C HIS A 50 -8.53 5.00 -2.65
N VAL A 51 -7.64 4.09 -2.22
CA VAL A 51 -7.87 3.24 -1.05
C VAL A 51 -7.81 4.06 0.25
N GLY A 52 -6.85 4.98 0.36
CA GLY A 52 -6.74 5.91 1.49
C GLY A 52 -7.99 6.79 1.65
N GLU A 53 -8.50 7.33 0.54
CA GLU A 53 -9.73 8.12 0.51
C GLU A 53 -10.97 7.30 0.92
N LEU A 54 -11.14 6.09 0.36
CA LEU A 54 -12.27 5.21 0.65
C LEU A 54 -12.36 4.87 2.14
N HIS A 55 -11.21 4.64 2.78
CA HIS A 55 -11.13 4.25 4.18
C HIS A 55 -10.95 5.43 5.14
N ALA A 56 -10.92 6.67 4.63
CA ALA A 56 -10.68 7.89 5.39
C ALA A 56 -9.42 7.79 6.30
N GLY A 57 -8.38 7.13 5.79
CA GLY A 57 -7.19 6.78 6.56
C GLY A 57 -5.92 7.40 6.00
N THR A 58 -4.91 7.54 6.86
CA THR A 58 -3.57 7.97 6.46
C THR A 58 -2.76 6.76 6.01
N VAL A 59 -2.13 6.86 4.84
CA VAL A 59 -1.25 5.83 4.29
C VAL A 59 0.16 5.99 4.87
N HIS A 60 0.73 4.90 5.38
CA HIS A 60 2.10 4.82 5.88
C HIS A 60 2.85 3.73 5.14
N PHE A 61 3.95 4.06 4.45
CA PHE A 61 4.78 3.04 3.81
C PHE A 61 5.82 2.48 4.78
N ALA A 62 6.03 1.16 4.75
CA ALA A 62 6.98 0.49 5.64
C ALA A 62 8.45 0.84 5.32
N ASP A 63 8.73 1.31 4.11
CA ASP A 63 10.09 1.69 3.68
C ASP A 63 10.45 3.14 4.08
N GLU A 64 9.55 3.88 4.74
CA GLU A 64 9.77 5.27 5.16
C GLU A 64 10.34 5.41 6.60
N GLU A 65 10.64 4.30 7.27
CA GLU A 65 11.48 4.24 8.48
C GLU A 65 12.71 3.37 8.12
N THR A 66 13.95 3.87 8.00
CA THR A 66 14.73 4.71 8.91
C THR A 66 15.78 5.53 8.14
N SER A 67 15.81 6.86 8.33
CA SER A 67 17.00 7.71 8.14
C SER A 67 17.09 8.72 9.27
#